data_AF-M4DPR9-F1
#
_entry.id   AF-M4DPR9-F1
#
_cell.length_a   1.000
_cell.length_b   1.000
_cell.length_c   1.000
_cell.angle_alpha   90.00
_cell.angle_beta   90.00
_cell.angle_gamma   90.00
#
_symmetry.space_group_name_H-M   'P 1'
#
loop_
_entity.id
_entity.type
_entity.pdbx_description
1 polymer ?
#
loop_
_entity_poly.entity_id
_entity_poly.type
_entity_poly.pdbx_seq_one_letter_code
_entity_poly.pdbx_strand_id
1 'polypeptide(L)'
;MLDLTTKGQGGIGPYIGLCAVVSLFGIADATVKGGMIGDLSLMCPELIQSFMAGLAVAGALTSALRLITKAAFEKSNDRLRKGAMIFLVISTFIEFLCVMLYAYVFPKLPIVKCYRQKAASEGSQTVSADLAAAGIQYQSDMTNYDSKSQRLSKKDLLLQNIDHAVNLFLIYVLTLSIFPGFLYENTGQHGLGTWYALVLVAVYNFWDLVGRYMPLVKWLQTKNRKALTIVVLSRYLLVPAFYFTAKYGDKGWMIMLISILGLSTGHLTVCILTVAPKGYMGPEKNALGNLLVTFILGGALTGISLGWLWLVGKKDAF
;
A
#
# COMPACT_ATOMS: atom_id res chain seq x y z
N MET A 1 -6.98 -12.62 -17.95
CA MET A 1 -6.25 -13.90 -17.73
C MET A 1 -7.21 -15.06 -17.77
N LEU A 2 -8.12 -15.21 -16.80
CA LEU A 2 -9.03 -16.35 -16.79
C LEU A 2 -10.09 -16.32 -17.92
N ASP A 3 -10.59 -15.13 -18.24
CA ASP A 3 -11.46 -14.89 -19.39
C ASP A 3 -10.78 -15.19 -20.74
N LEU A 4 -9.44 -15.10 -20.80
CA LEU A 4 -8.64 -15.51 -21.96
C LEU A 4 -8.56 -17.05 -22.08
N THR A 5 -8.51 -17.77 -20.96
CA THR A 5 -8.45 -19.23 -20.92
C THR A 5 -9.82 -19.90 -21.03
N THR A 6 -10.89 -19.26 -20.54
CA THR A 6 -12.26 -19.82 -20.54
C THR A 6 -13.12 -19.33 -21.70
N LYS A 7 -12.59 -18.47 -22.57
CA LYS A 7 -13.33 -17.86 -23.69
C LYS A 7 -14.65 -17.19 -23.25
N GLY A 8 -14.72 -16.65 -22.03
CA GLY A 8 -15.94 -16.04 -21.50
C GLY A 8 -17.01 -17.01 -21.00
N GLN A 9 -16.74 -18.32 -20.95
CA GLN A 9 -17.64 -19.26 -20.27
C GLN A 9 -17.49 -19.07 -18.76
N GLY A 10 -18.53 -18.51 -18.14
CA GLY A 10 -18.66 -18.45 -16.69
C GLY A 10 -18.85 -19.83 -16.07
N GLY A 11 -18.60 -19.95 -14.77
CA GLY A 11 -18.79 -21.20 -14.03
C GLY A 11 -18.04 -21.22 -12.70
N ILE A 12 -18.40 -22.17 -11.84
CA ILE A 12 -17.81 -22.34 -10.51
C ILE A 12 -16.31 -22.65 -10.60
N GLY A 13 -15.90 -23.53 -11.52
CA GLY A 13 -14.48 -23.89 -11.73
C GLY A 13 -13.61 -22.68 -12.09
N PRO A 14 -13.96 -21.91 -13.13
CA PRO A 14 -13.31 -20.64 -13.45
C PRO A 14 -13.25 -19.66 -12.27
N TYR A 15 -14.35 -19.48 -11.55
CA TYR A 15 -14.40 -18.59 -10.39
C TYR A 15 -13.44 -19.03 -9.28
N ILE A 16 -13.41 -20.32 -8.92
CA ILE A 16 -12.46 -20.87 -7.93
C ILE A 16 -11.01 -20.65 -8.41
N GLY A 17 -10.73 -20.90 -9.69
CA GLY A 17 -9.41 -20.65 -10.27
C GLY A 17 -8.99 -19.18 -10.18
N LEU A 18 -9.91 -18.25 -10.43
CA LEU A 18 -9.65 -16.81 -10.29
C LEU A 18 -9.35 -16.43 -8.84
N CYS A 19 -10.15 -16.91 -7.89
CA CYS A 19 -9.95 -16.68 -6.46
C CYS A 19 -8.60 -17.23 -5.97
N ALA A 20 -8.20 -18.42 -6.43
CA ALA A 20 -6.89 -19.01 -6.11
C ALA A 20 -5.74 -18.15 -6.64
N VAL A 21 -5.81 -17.70 -7.90
CA VAL A 21 -4.80 -16.83 -8.52
C VAL A 21 -4.70 -15.49 -7.77
N VAL A 22 -5.84 -14.86 -7.48
CA VAL A 22 -5.88 -13.58 -6.72
C VAL A 22 -5.29 -13.76 -5.32
N SER A 23 -5.58 -14.90 -4.66
CA SER A 23 -5.02 -15.19 -3.33
C SER A 23 -3.50 -15.36 -3.37
N LEU A 24 -2.97 -16.06 -4.38
CA LEU A 24 -1.54 -16.22 -4.59
C LEU A 24 -0.84 -14.87 -4.81
N PHE A 25 -1.41 -14.01 -5.67
CA PHE A 25 -0.90 -12.66 -5.88
C PHE A 25 -0.97 -11.81 -4.61
N GLY A 26 -2.02 -11.94 -3.81
CA GLY A 26 -2.15 -11.25 -2.52
C GLY A 26 -1.06 -11.66 -1.52
N ILE A 27 -0.75 -12.96 -1.42
CA ILE A 27 0.33 -13.48 -0.57
C ILE A 27 1.71 -13.01 -1.10
N ALA A 28 1.90 -13.00 -2.41
CA ALA A 28 3.14 -12.51 -3.02
C ALA A 28 3.34 -11.00 -2.75
N ASP A 29 2.31 -10.17 -2.96
CA ASP A 29 2.37 -8.73 -2.64
C ASP A 29 2.64 -8.51 -1.14
N ALA A 30 1.99 -9.28 -0.26
CA ALA A 30 2.19 -9.19 1.18
C ALA A 30 3.65 -9.50 1.59
N THR A 31 4.22 -10.58 1.06
CA THR A 31 5.59 -11.00 1.39
C THR A 31 6.62 -10.03 0.84
N VAL A 32 6.47 -9.57 -0.42
CA VAL A 32 7.37 -8.58 -1.03
C VAL A 32 7.27 -7.24 -0.29
N LYS A 33 6.06 -6.73 -0.06
CA LYS A 33 5.86 -5.44 0.63
C LYS A 33 6.40 -5.46 2.06
N GLY A 34 6.18 -6.54 2.80
CA GLY A 34 6.76 -6.76 4.12
C GLY A 34 8.28 -6.72 4.06
N GLY A 35 8.89 -7.56 3.21
CA GLY A 35 10.34 -7.64 3.04
C GLY A 35 10.98 -6.31 2.64
N MET A 36 10.39 -5.59 1.69
CA MET A 36 10.89 -4.28 1.25
C MET A 36 10.81 -3.22 2.36
N ILE A 37 9.68 -3.10 3.04
CA ILE A 37 9.55 -2.12 4.13
C ILE A 37 10.45 -2.50 5.31
N GLY A 38 10.61 -3.79 5.59
CA GLY A 38 11.57 -4.29 6.58
C GLY A 38 13.02 -3.91 6.24
N ASP A 39 13.47 -4.19 5.02
CA ASP A 39 14.84 -3.83 4.58
C ASP A 39 15.05 -2.31 4.57
N LEU A 40 14.11 -1.55 4.03
CA LEU A 40 14.18 -0.09 4.00
C LEU A 40 14.12 0.53 5.41
N SER A 41 13.50 -0.14 6.38
CA SER A 41 13.49 0.29 7.78
C SER A 41 14.88 0.27 8.40
N LEU A 42 15.81 -0.56 7.90
CA LEU A 42 17.22 -0.53 8.31
C LEU A 42 17.91 0.80 7.96
N MET A 43 17.42 1.46 6.92
CA MET A 43 18.06 2.60 6.28
C MET A 43 17.46 3.92 6.79
N CYS A 44 17.32 4.91 5.90
CA CYS A 44 16.78 6.22 6.22
C CYS A 44 15.25 6.28 5.99
N PRO A 45 14.53 7.11 6.76
CA PRO A 45 13.10 7.36 6.54
C PRO A 45 12.81 7.91 5.13
N GLU A 46 13.75 8.61 4.50
CA GLU A 46 13.62 9.14 3.14
C GLU A 46 13.47 8.03 2.09
N LEU A 47 14.11 6.87 2.29
CA LEU A 47 13.99 5.72 1.38
C LEU A 47 12.65 5.01 1.55
N ILE A 48 12.17 4.85 2.80
CA ILE A 48 10.82 4.33 3.09
C ILE A 48 9.77 5.24 2.45
N GLN A 49 9.94 6.56 2.60
CA GLN A 49 9.04 7.54 2.01
C GLN A 49 9.07 7.49 0.48
N SER A 50 10.25 7.37 -0.14
CA SER A 50 10.39 7.25 -1.59
C SER A 50 9.72 5.98 -2.12
N PHE A 51 9.88 4.85 -1.44
CA PHE A 51 9.20 3.60 -1.76
C PHE A 51 7.68 3.74 -1.65
N MET A 52 7.20 4.34 -0.55
CA MET A 52 5.78 4.56 -0.35
C MET A 52 5.17 5.53 -1.37
N ALA A 53 5.89 6.58 -1.75
CA ALA A 53 5.49 7.48 -2.81
C ALA A 53 5.46 6.76 -4.17
N GLY A 54 6.45 5.91 -4.47
CA GLY A 54 6.46 5.07 -5.67
C GLY A 54 5.23 4.16 -5.79
N LEU A 55 4.78 3.56 -4.67
CA LEU A 55 3.53 2.79 -4.63
C LEU A 55 2.30 3.65 -5.01
N ALA A 56 2.23 4.90 -4.56
CA ALA A 56 1.13 5.79 -4.94
C ALA A 56 1.24 6.29 -6.40
N VAL A 57 2.46 6.52 -6.91
CA VAL A 57 2.69 6.84 -8.33
C VAL A 57 2.17 5.70 -9.19
N ALA A 58 2.45 4.44 -8.83
CA ALA A 58 1.93 3.28 -9.54
C ALA A 58 0.39 3.24 -9.55
N GLY A 59 -0.26 3.55 -8.43
CA GLY A 59 -1.73 3.64 -8.34
C GLY A 59 -2.32 4.77 -9.18
N ALA A 60 -1.71 5.96 -9.16
CA ALA A 60 -2.12 7.10 -9.97
C ALA A 60 -1.93 6.83 -11.47
N LEU A 61 -0.78 6.26 -11.86
CA LEU A 61 -0.50 5.87 -13.24
C LEU A 61 -1.47 4.80 -13.74
N THR A 62 -1.76 3.78 -12.93
CA THR A 62 -2.76 2.75 -13.25
C THR A 62 -4.14 3.37 -13.48
N SER A 63 -4.52 4.36 -12.66
CA SER A 63 -5.78 5.08 -12.81
C SER A 63 -5.82 5.91 -14.09
N ALA A 64 -4.74 6.62 -14.40
CA ALA A 64 -4.60 7.39 -15.64
C ALA A 64 -4.68 6.48 -16.87
N LEU A 65 -3.95 5.37 -16.88
CA LEU A 65 -4.01 4.37 -17.95
C LEU A 65 -5.42 3.81 -18.12
N ARG A 66 -6.14 3.56 -17.02
CA ARG A 66 -7.52 3.07 -17.08
C ARG A 66 -8.49 4.10 -17.66
N LEU A 67 -8.33 5.39 -17.33
CA LEU A 67 -9.11 6.47 -17.92
C LEU A 67 -8.82 6.64 -19.41
N ILE A 68 -7.53 6.65 -19.80
CA ILE A 68 -7.09 6.76 -21.20
C ILE A 68 -7.62 5.57 -22.02
N THR A 69 -7.46 4.34 -21.50
CA THR A 69 -7.95 3.13 -22.17
C THR A 69 -9.46 3.20 -22.37
N LYS A 70 -10.21 3.64 -21.35
CA LYS A 70 -11.65 3.80 -21.50
C LYS A 70 -12.00 4.84 -22.58
N ALA A 71 -11.30 5.96 -22.63
CA ALA A 71 -11.55 7.03 -23.61
C ALA A 71 -11.20 6.60 -25.03
N ALA A 72 -10.06 5.93 -25.20
CA ALA A 72 -9.56 5.50 -26.50
C ALA A 72 -10.40 4.37 -27.12
N PHE A 73 -10.93 3.44 -26.31
CA PHE A 73 -11.61 2.22 -26.79
C PHE A 73 -13.15 2.27 -26.70
N GLU A 74 -13.75 3.40 -26.33
CA GLU A 74 -15.20 3.54 -26.12
C GLU A 74 -16.07 3.13 -27.33
N LYS A 75 -15.52 3.15 -28.55
CA LYS A 75 -16.22 2.83 -29.81
C LYS A 75 -15.84 1.49 -30.48
N SER A 76 -14.99 0.65 -29.86
CA SER A 76 -14.54 -0.61 -30.50
C SER A 76 -15.32 -1.85 -30.01
N ASN A 77 -15.57 -2.82 -30.91
CA ASN A 77 -16.30 -4.07 -30.62
C ASN A 77 -15.53 -5.05 -29.69
N ASP A 78 -14.22 -4.86 -29.51
CA ASP A 78 -13.34 -5.73 -28.71
C ASP A 78 -12.69 -4.95 -27.53
N ARG A 79 -13.50 -4.04 -26.96
CA ARG A 79 -13.17 -2.94 -26.03
C ARG A 79 -12.29 -3.35 -24.85
N LEU A 80 -12.74 -4.33 -24.07
CA LEU A 80 -12.13 -4.66 -22.79
C LEU A 80 -10.88 -5.52 -22.95
N ARG A 81 -10.88 -6.39 -23.98
CA ARG A 81 -9.84 -7.39 -24.19
C ARG A 81 -8.56 -6.78 -24.74
N LYS A 82 -8.65 -5.95 -25.78
CA LYS A 82 -7.47 -5.26 -26.34
C LYS A 82 -6.86 -4.26 -25.36
N GLY A 83 -7.70 -3.50 -24.66
CA GLY A 83 -7.26 -2.56 -23.63
C GLY A 83 -6.53 -3.26 -22.48
N ALA A 84 -7.08 -4.38 -21.98
CA ALA A 84 -6.43 -5.16 -20.93
C ALA A 84 -5.11 -5.78 -21.39
N MET A 85 -5.03 -6.28 -22.63
CA MET A 85 -3.78 -6.86 -23.17
C MET A 85 -2.67 -5.81 -23.30
N ILE A 86 -2.98 -4.60 -23.81
CA ILE A 86 -2.01 -3.50 -23.90
C ILE A 86 -1.54 -3.08 -22.50
N PHE A 87 -2.48 -2.93 -21.57
CA PHE A 87 -2.15 -2.60 -20.17
C PHE A 87 -1.22 -3.64 -19.54
N LEU A 88 -1.50 -4.93 -19.74
CA LEU A 88 -0.68 -6.02 -19.21
C LEU A 88 0.73 -6.00 -19.80
N VAL A 89 0.87 -5.85 -21.13
CA VAL A 89 2.19 -5.80 -21.78
C VAL A 89 3.03 -4.64 -21.25
N ILE A 90 2.44 -3.44 -21.16
CA ILE A 90 3.15 -2.26 -20.64
C ILE A 90 3.52 -2.46 -19.16
N SER A 91 2.60 -2.99 -18.34
CA SER A 91 2.83 -3.22 -16.91
C SER A 91 3.94 -4.24 -16.69
N THR A 92 3.92 -5.38 -17.40
CA THR A 92 4.95 -6.42 -17.31
C THR A 92 6.33 -5.89 -17.73
N PHE A 93 6.39 -5.05 -18.76
CA PHE A 93 7.66 -4.43 -19.18
C PHE A 93 8.22 -3.49 -18.09
N ILE A 94 7.37 -2.63 -17.52
CA ILE A 94 7.77 -1.71 -16.45
C ILE A 94 8.19 -2.49 -15.20
N GLU A 95 7.44 -3.51 -14.79
CA GLU A 95 7.77 -4.38 -13.65
C GLU A 95 9.11 -5.09 -13.85
N PHE A 96 9.34 -5.66 -15.04
CA PHE A 96 10.62 -6.29 -15.36
C PHE A 96 11.79 -5.31 -15.22
N LEU A 97 11.64 -4.09 -15.76
CA LEU A 97 12.64 -3.04 -15.61
C LEU A 97 12.86 -2.66 -14.13
N CYS A 98 11.80 -2.53 -13.33
CA CYS A 98 11.89 -2.26 -11.90
C CYS A 98 12.64 -3.36 -11.15
N VAL A 99 12.38 -4.63 -11.46
CA VAL A 99 13.09 -5.78 -10.86
C VAL A 99 14.57 -5.76 -11.24
N MET A 100 14.92 -5.46 -12.50
CA MET A 100 16.32 -5.34 -12.92
C MET A 100 17.03 -4.19 -12.20
N LEU A 101 16.40 -3.02 -12.07
CA LEU A 101 16.95 -1.88 -11.34
C LEU A 101 17.16 -2.22 -9.85
N TYR A 102 16.18 -2.89 -9.24
CA TYR A 102 16.28 -3.34 -7.85
C TYR A 102 17.38 -4.40 -7.65
N ALA A 103 17.54 -5.35 -8.56
CA ALA A 103 18.53 -6.42 -8.41
C ALA A 103 19.97 -5.93 -8.68
N TYR A 104 20.18 -5.10 -9.70
CA TYR A 104 21.52 -4.76 -10.18
C TYR A 104 22.02 -3.38 -9.75
N VAL A 105 21.13 -2.39 -9.60
CA VAL A 105 21.51 -1.01 -9.30
C VAL A 105 21.42 -0.71 -7.80
N PHE A 106 20.29 -1.07 -7.17
CA PHE A 106 20.02 -0.71 -5.78
C PHE A 106 21.09 -1.20 -4.78
N PRO A 107 21.59 -2.46 -4.80
CA PRO A 107 22.61 -2.94 -3.86
C PRO A 107 23.98 -2.27 -4.06
N LYS A 108 24.22 -1.70 -5.25
CA LYS A 108 25.49 -1.05 -5.59
C LYS A 108 25.56 0.40 -5.12
N LEU A 109 24.45 1.00 -4.72
CA LEU A 109 24.42 2.38 -4.24
C LEU A 109 25.25 2.52 -2.94
N PRO A 110 26.10 3.57 -2.83
CA PRO A 110 27.00 3.72 -1.68
C PRO A 110 26.24 3.90 -0.37
N ILE A 111 25.11 4.59 -0.40
CA ILE A 111 24.23 4.77 0.77
C ILE A 111 23.68 3.42 1.25
N VAL A 112 23.22 2.56 0.33
CA VAL A 112 22.68 1.24 0.64
C VAL A 112 23.77 0.35 1.23
N LYS A 113 24.99 0.34 0.64
CA LYS A 113 26.14 -0.40 1.17
C LYS A 113 26.46 0.01 2.61
N CYS A 114 26.50 1.31 2.91
CA CYS A 114 26.79 1.82 4.24
C CYS A 114 25.76 1.34 5.29
N TYR A 115 24.47 1.49 5.00
CA TYR A 115 23.42 1.02 5.92
C TYR A 115 23.41 -0.50 6.06
N ARG A 116 23.67 -1.23 4.98
CA ARG A 116 23.73 -2.68 4.99
C ARG A 116 24.92 -3.20 5.82
N GLN A 117 26.09 -2.58 5.69
CA GLN A 117 27.27 -2.87 6.54
C GLN A 117 26.97 -2.58 8.01
N LYS A 118 26.36 -1.44 8.32
CA LYS A 118 25.96 -1.08 9.68
C LYS A 118 24.99 -2.12 10.26
N ALA A 119 23.94 -2.48 9.53
CA ALA A 119 22.99 -3.48 9.98
C ALA A 119 23.63 -4.86 10.19
N ALA A 120 24.61 -5.26 9.36
CA ALA A 120 25.37 -6.49 9.54
C ALA A 120 26.23 -6.46 10.82
N SER A 121 26.89 -5.32 11.11
CA SER A 121 27.64 -5.13 12.37
C SER A 121 26.75 -5.19 13.61
N GLU A 122 25.48 -4.79 13.48
CA GLU A 122 24.45 -4.89 14.53
C GLU A 122 23.80 -6.30 14.59
N GLY A 123 24.32 -7.28 13.84
CA GLY A 123 23.90 -8.68 13.88
C GLY A 123 22.72 -9.04 12.96
N SER A 124 22.41 -8.21 11.95
CA SER A 124 21.36 -8.51 10.97
C SER A 124 21.83 -9.56 9.96
N GLN A 125 21.25 -10.76 10.05
CA GLN A 125 21.55 -11.85 9.10
C GLN A 125 20.87 -11.68 7.73
N THR A 126 19.83 -10.84 7.62
CA THR A 126 19.11 -10.66 6.35
C THR A 126 19.93 -9.90 5.30
N VAL A 127 21.05 -9.30 5.71
CA VAL A 127 21.83 -8.37 4.90
C VAL A 127 23.16 -8.99 4.42
N SER A 128 23.54 -10.14 4.97
CA SER A 128 24.82 -10.79 4.66
C SER A 128 24.92 -11.26 3.20
N ALA A 129 23.85 -11.85 2.67
CA ALA A 129 23.77 -12.27 1.26
C ALA A 129 23.81 -11.06 0.31
N ASP A 130 23.15 -9.96 0.69
CA ASP A 130 23.13 -8.71 -0.06
C ASP A 130 24.50 -8.01 -0.11
N LEU A 131 25.26 -8.08 0.99
CA LEU A 131 26.63 -7.57 1.06
C LEU A 131 27.57 -8.38 0.16
N ALA A 132 27.43 -9.70 0.16
CA ALA A 132 28.16 -10.58 -0.74
C ALA A 132 27.83 -10.28 -2.21
N ALA A 133 26.55 -10.08 -2.55
CA ALA A 133 26.12 -9.68 -3.88
C ALA A 133 26.64 -8.28 -4.29
N ALA A 134 26.86 -7.40 -3.32
CA ALA A 134 27.47 -6.08 -3.53
C ALA A 134 29.01 -6.10 -3.64
N GLY A 135 29.64 -7.29 -3.56
CA GLY A 135 31.08 -7.51 -3.63
C GLY A 135 31.82 -7.22 -2.32
N ILE A 136 31.13 -7.19 -1.18
CA ILE A 136 31.71 -6.93 0.13
C ILE A 136 31.68 -8.24 0.94
N GLN A 137 32.87 -8.84 1.14
CA GLN A 137 33.02 -10.01 1.99
C GLN A 137 33.18 -9.56 3.43
N TYR A 138 32.12 -9.71 4.24
CA TYR A 138 32.16 -9.40 5.66
C TYR A 138 32.72 -10.61 6.42
N GLN A 139 33.95 -10.50 6.91
CA GLN A 139 34.52 -11.46 7.85
C GLN A 139 33.98 -11.11 9.23
N SER A 140 33.28 -12.06 9.85
CA SER A 140 32.78 -11.90 11.22
C SER A 140 33.97 -11.88 12.18
N ASP A 141 34.53 -10.69 12.44
CA ASP A 141 35.36 -10.52 13.62
C ASP A 141 34.44 -10.75 14.82
N MET A 142 34.62 -11.92 15.42
CA MET A 142 34.04 -12.35 16.68
C MET A 142 34.53 -11.43 17.79
N THR A 143 34.03 -10.20 17.85
CA THR A 143 34.05 -9.38 19.06
C THR A 143 32.76 -9.63 19.83
N ASN A 144 32.81 -10.76 20.53
CA ASN A 144 32.24 -11.03 21.84
C ASN A 144 31.05 -10.20 22.35
N TYR A 145 29.90 -10.90 22.42
CA TYR A 145 29.18 -11.22 23.66
C TYR A 145 28.33 -10.20 24.43
N ASP A 146 28.23 -8.92 24.06
CA ASP A 146 27.32 -7.99 24.77
C ASP A 146 26.03 -7.60 24.01
N SER A 147 25.99 -7.71 22.67
CA SER A 147 24.86 -7.19 21.87
C SER A 147 23.62 -8.11 21.82
N LYS A 148 23.75 -9.39 22.17
CA LYS A 148 22.60 -10.32 22.21
C LYS A 148 21.73 -10.13 23.45
N SER A 149 22.27 -9.57 24.53
CA SER A 149 21.58 -9.47 25.84
C SER A 149 20.57 -8.32 25.92
N GLN A 150 20.63 -7.35 24.99
CA GLN A 150 19.83 -6.12 25.05
C GLN A 150 18.89 -5.93 23.85
N ARG A 151 18.77 -6.94 22.98
CA ARG A 151 17.88 -6.90 21.82
C ARG A 151 16.43 -7.13 22.24
N LEU A 152 15.54 -6.21 21.90
CA LEU A 152 14.11 -6.31 22.19
C LEU A 152 13.50 -7.52 21.46
N SER A 153 12.61 -8.22 22.15
CA SER A 153 11.80 -9.27 21.51
C SER A 153 10.80 -8.65 20.55
N LYS A 154 10.34 -9.42 19.55
CA LYS A 154 9.25 -8.97 18.65
C LYS A 154 7.99 -8.56 19.43
N LYS A 155 7.73 -9.22 20.56
CA LYS A 155 6.62 -8.89 21.46
C LYS A 155 6.83 -7.52 22.14
N ASP A 156 8.04 -7.25 22.60
CA ASP A 156 8.37 -5.97 23.24
C ASP A 156 8.33 -4.82 22.24
N LEU A 157 8.85 -5.05 21.02
CA LEU A 157 8.75 -4.10 19.91
C LEU A 157 7.29 -3.78 19.57
N LEU A 158 6.43 -4.80 19.52
CA LEU A 158 5.00 -4.63 19.30
C LEU A 158 4.36 -3.83 20.43
N LEU A 159 4.60 -4.20 21.69
CA LEU A 159 4.03 -3.53 22.85
C LEU A 159 4.45 -2.05 22.91
N GLN A 160 5.71 -1.75 22.60
CA GLN A 160 6.21 -0.37 22.56
C GLN A 160 5.63 0.47 21.41
N ASN A 161 5.19 -0.17 20.32
CA ASN A 161 4.68 0.49 19.10
C ASN A 161 3.22 0.14 18.79
N ILE A 162 2.46 -0.29 19.81
CA ILE A 162 1.11 -0.82 19.61
C ILE A 162 0.15 0.24 19.07
N ASP A 163 0.31 1.50 19.47
CA ASP A 163 -0.44 2.64 18.94
C ASP A 163 -0.17 2.85 17.45
N HIS A 164 1.08 2.77 16.97
CA HIS A 164 1.43 2.88 15.56
C HIS A 164 0.85 1.72 14.76
N ALA A 165 0.94 0.50 15.29
CA ALA A 165 0.38 -0.70 14.69
C ALA A 165 -1.15 -0.63 14.58
N VAL A 166 -1.84 -0.28 15.67
CA VAL A 166 -3.30 -0.10 15.71
C VAL A 166 -3.72 1.05 14.81
N ASN A 167 -3.01 2.18 14.81
CA ASN A 167 -3.31 3.31 13.94
C ASN A 167 -3.24 2.92 12.45
N LEU A 168 -2.20 2.19 12.03
CA LEU A 168 -2.12 1.67 10.66
C LEU A 168 -3.28 0.71 10.36
N PHE A 169 -3.56 -0.23 11.25
CA PHE A 169 -4.71 -1.13 11.08
C PHE A 169 -6.01 -0.36 10.87
N LEU A 170 -6.33 0.58 11.76
CA LEU A 170 -7.54 1.41 11.68
C LEU A 170 -7.58 2.27 10.41
N ILE A 171 -6.44 2.84 9.98
CA ILE A 171 -6.34 3.59 8.73
C ILE A 171 -6.81 2.75 7.55
N TYR A 172 -6.31 1.51 7.44
CA TYR A 172 -6.61 0.63 6.32
C TYR A 172 -7.99 -0.04 6.43
N VAL A 173 -8.48 -0.32 7.65
CA VAL A 173 -9.86 -0.77 7.88
C VAL A 173 -10.84 0.25 7.32
N LEU A 174 -10.72 1.51 7.76
CA LEU A 174 -11.60 2.57 7.31
C LEU A 174 -11.51 2.77 5.80
N THR A 175 -10.28 2.91 5.30
CA THR A 175 -10.05 3.26 3.89
C THR A 175 -10.59 2.17 2.97
N LEU A 176 -10.30 0.89 3.26
CA LEU A 176 -10.72 -0.21 2.40
C LEU A 176 -12.19 -0.65 2.60
N SER A 177 -12.83 -0.23 3.69
CA SER A 177 -14.28 -0.37 3.83
C SER A 177 -15.05 0.58 2.91
N ILE A 178 -14.46 1.70 2.50
CA ILE A 178 -15.08 2.69 1.60
C ILE A 178 -14.55 2.52 0.16
N PHE A 179 -13.24 2.54 -0.01
CA PHE A 179 -12.57 2.47 -1.31
C PHE A 179 -12.01 1.05 -1.55
N PRO A 180 -12.24 0.40 -2.72
CA PRO A 180 -13.03 0.86 -3.86
C PRO A 180 -14.50 0.43 -3.81
N GLY A 181 -14.87 -0.54 -2.97
CA GLY A 181 -16.15 -1.26 -3.05
C GLY A 181 -17.39 -0.36 -3.06
N PHE A 182 -17.53 0.50 -2.06
CA PHE A 182 -18.67 1.41 -1.98
C PHE A 182 -18.72 2.40 -3.16
N LEU A 183 -17.58 2.81 -3.72
CA LEU A 183 -17.55 3.75 -4.85
C LEU A 183 -18.00 3.12 -6.17
N TYR A 184 -17.76 1.82 -6.37
CA TYR A 184 -18.26 1.09 -7.54
C TYR A 184 -19.76 0.82 -7.44
N GLU A 185 -20.27 0.62 -6.22
CA GLU A 185 -21.68 0.32 -5.99
C GLU A 185 -22.58 1.57 -5.93
N ASN A 186 -22.02 2.71 -5.56
CA ASN A 186 -22.80 3.94 -5.40
C ASN A 186 -23.07 4.64 -6.76
N THR A 187 -23.74 3.92 -7.66
CA THR A 187 -24.13 4.36 -9.01
C THR A 187 -25.56 4.88 -9.04
N GLY A 188 -25.90 5.80 -8.14
CA GLY A 188 -27.08 6.67 -8.34
C GLY A 188 -27.05 7.38 -9.70
N GLN A 189 -28.14 8.05 -10.08
CA GLN A 189 -28.18 8.83 -11.32
C GLN A 189 -27.24 10.04 -11.26
N HIS A 190 -25.98 9.77 -11.54
CA HIS A 190 -24.93 10.76 -11.60
C HIS A 190 -24.72 11.06 -13.09
N GLY A 191 -24.80 12.31 -13.54
CA GLY A 191 -24.43 12.68 -14.92
C GLY A 191 -22.98 12.36 -15.37
N LEU A 192 -22.17 11.63 -14.58
CA LEU A 192 -20.89 11.03 -15.00
C LEU A 192 -21.07 9.57 -15.49
N GLY A 193 -22.23 8.95 -15.26
CA GLY A 193 -22.54 7.58 -15.69
C GLY A 193 -21.45 6.57 -15.31
N THR A 194 -21.03 5.76 -16.29
CA THR A 194 -20.01 4.72 -16.11
C THR A 194 -18.61 5.28 -15.81
N TRP A 195 -18.38 6.59 -15.91
CA TRP A 195 -17.10 7.24 -15.59
C TRP A 195 -16.96 7.57 -14.11
N TYR A 196 -18.06 7.59 -13.37
CA TYR A 196 -18.09 8.06 -11.99
C TYR A 196 -17.11 7.31 -11.08
N ALA A 197 -17.21 5.98 -11.00
CA ALA A 197 -16.32 5.18 -10.17
C ALA A 197 -14.84 5.32 -10.56
N LEU A 198 -14.55 5.44 -11.86
CA LEU A 198 -13.18 5.60 -12.36
C LEU A 198 -12.58 6.95 -11.97
N VAL A 199 -13.38 8.03 -12.05
CA VAL A 199 -12.97 9.36 -11.62
C VAL A 199 -12.72 9.36 -10.12
N LEU A 200 -13.61 8.80 -9.31
CA LEU A 200 -13.42 8.74 -7.85
C LEU A 200 -12.16 7.94 -7.48
N VAL A 201 -11.88 6.84 -8.18
CA VAL A 201 -10.64 6.06 -7.99
C VAL A 201 -9.40 6.87 -8.35
N ALA A 202 -9.45 7.61 -9.46
CA ALA A 202 -8.34 8.48 -9.87
C ALA A 202 -8.11 9.62 -8.87
N VAL A 203 -9.18 10.26 -8.37
CA VAL A 203 -9.11 11.31 -7.35
C VAL A 203 -8.53 10.77 -6.04
N TYR A 204 -8.98 9.59 -5.59
CA TYR A 204 -8.41 8.91 -4.42
C TYR A 204 -6.90 8.71 -4.59
N ASN A 205 -6.47 8.08 -5.69
CA ASN A 205 -5.06 7.76 -5.91
C ASN A 205 -4.19 9.00 -6.08
N PHE A 206 -4.72 10.06 -6.70
CA PHE A 206 -4.03 11.35 -6.81
C PHE A 206 -3.82 11.99 -5.43
N TRP A 207 -4.86 12.04 -4.60
CA TRP A 207 -4.71 12.62 -3.26
C TRP A 207 -3.92 11.74 -2.30
N ASP A 208 -3.96 10.40 -2.43
CA ASP A 208 -3.05 9.50 -1.72
C ASP A 208 -1.60 9.79 -2.08
N LEU A 209 -1.31 9.99 -3.38
CA LEU A 209 0.01 10.40 -3.86
C LEU A 209 0.47 11.71 -3.22
N VAL A 210 -0.37 12.75 -3.26
CA VAL A 210 -0.07 14.04 -2.62
C VAL A 210 0.19 13.85 -1.11
N GLY A 211 -0.65 13.08 -0.44
CA GLY A 211 -0.53 12.78 0.99
C GLY A 211 0.79 12.11 1.36
N ARG A 212 1.29 11.19 0.55
CA ARG A 212 2.58 10.52 0.79
C ARG A 212 3.79 11.42 0.60
N TYR A 213 3.66 12.46 -0.22
CA TYR A 213 4.70 13.49 -0.39
C TYR A 213 4.64 14.60 0.66
N MET A 214 3.49 14.87 1.29
CA MET A 214 3.35 15.92 2.31
C MET A 214 4.42 15.88 3.42
N PRO A 215 4.80 14.71 3.98
CA PRO A 215 5.82 14.65 5.03
C PRO A 215 7.23 15.09 4.61
N LEU A 216 7.51 15.29 3.30
CA LEU A 216 8.75 15.93 2.86
C LEU A 216 8.88 17.36 3.40
N VAL A 217 7.75 18.05 3.52
CA VAL A 217 7.68 19.36 4.19
C VAL A 217 7.65 19.10 5.70
N LYS A 218 8.78 19.32 6.37
CA LYS A 218 8.98 18.95 7.79
C LYS A 218 7.92 19.49 8.75
N TRP A 219 7.30 20.64 8.44
CA TRP A 219 6.22 21.22 9.24
C TRP A 219 4.90 20.45 9.13
N LEU A 220 4.64 19.79 7.99
CA LEU A 220 3.47 18.93 7.81
C LEU A 220 3.66 17.53 8.42
N GLN A 221 4.91 17.12 8.71
CA GLN A 221 5.17 15.79 9.30
C GLN A 221 4.68 15.73 10.76
N THR A 222 3.58 15.03 10.98
CA THR A 222 3.06 14.81 12.33
C THR A 222 3.88 13.76 13.06
N LYS A 223 4.65 14.18 14.06
CA LYS A 223 5.50 13.29 14.89
C LYS A 223 4.86 12.91 16.23
N ASN A 224 3.86 13.66 16.68
CA ASN A 224 3.23 13.42 17.98
C ASN A 224 2.31 12.20 17.92
N ARG A 225 2.64 11.15 18.68
CA ARG A 225 1.90 9.89 18.76
C ARG A 225 0.43 10.07 19.14
N LYS A 226 0.14 10.91 20.14
CA LYS A 226 -1.23 11.17 20.59
C LYS A 226 -2.03 11.90 19.50
N ALA A 227 -1.41 12.89 18.85
CA ALA A 227 -2.04 13.62 17.75
C ALA A 227 -2.36 12.69 16.58
N LEU A 228 -1.43 11.79 16.20
CA LEU A 228 -1.68 10.77 15.18
C LEU A 228 -2.91 9.91 15.51
N THR A 229 -2.99 9.40 16.75
CA THR A 229 -4.14 8.58 17.17
C THR A 229 -5.45 9.36 17.11
N ILE A 230 -5.47 10.62 17.57
CA ILE A 230 -6.66 11.48 17.51
C ILE A 230 -7.11 11.68 16.05
N VAL A 231 -6.17 11.98 15.15
CA VAL A 231 -6.48 12.19 13.73
C VAL A 231 -6.96 10.90 13.07
N VAL A 232 -6.37 9.74 13.40
CA VAL A 232 -6.83 8.44 12.88
C VAL A 232 -8.25 8.14 13.34
N LEU A 233 -8.57 8.35 14.62
CA LEU A 233 -9.92 8.14 15.15
C LEU A 233 -10.92 9.12 14.54
N SER A 234 -10.55 10.39 14.35
CA SER A 234 -11.44 11.38 13.72
C SER A 234 -11.78 11.04 12.28
N ARG A 235 -10.94 10.28 11.56
CA ARG A 235 -11.27 9.82 10.20
C ARG A 235 -12.51 8.93 10.16
N TYR A 236 -12.90 8.26 11.25
CA TYR A 236 -14.12 7.45 11.26
C TYR A 236 -15.40 8.28 11.09
N LEU A 237 -15.34 9.60 11.32
CA LEU A 237 -16.42 10.53 10.94
C LEU A 237 -16.67 10.58 9.43
N LEU A 238 -15.72 10.11 8.61
CA LEU A 238 -15.91 9.96 7.17
C LEU A 238 -16.98 8.90 6.85
N VAL A 239 -17.14 7.85 7.66
CA VAL A 239 -18.17 6.81 7.42
C VAL A 239 -19.58 7.40 7.34
N PRO A 240 -20.10 8.09 8.38
CA PRO A 240 -21.40 8.73 8.27
C PRO A 240 -21.41 9.83 7.19
N ALA A 241 -20.33 10.57 6.99
CA ALA A 241 -20.26 11.58 5.93
C ALA A 241 -20.45 10.98 4.52
N PHE A 242 -19.79 9.86 4.23
CA PHE A 242 -19.96 9.11 2.97
C PHE A 242 -21.38 8.55 2.84
N TYR A 243 -21.96 8.03 3.93
CA TYR A 243 -23.34 7.54 3.94
C TYR A 243 -24.35 8.65 3.61
N PHE A 244 -24.26 9.80 4.28
CA PHE A 244 -25.16 10.94 4.04
C PHE A 244 -24.96 11.52 2.63
N THR A 245 -23.71 11.64 2.19
CA THR A 245 -23.40 12.14 0.85
C THR A 245 -23.90 11.19 -0.24
N ALA A 246 -23.89 9.88 -0.02
CA ALA A 246 -24.47 8.92 -0.94
C ALA A 246 -25.96 9.12 -1.19
N LYS A 247 -26.69 9.55 -0.14
CA LYS A 247 -28.15 9.63 -0.16
C LYS A 247 -28.66 11.02 -0.54
N TYR A 248 -27.95 12.07 -0.13
CA TYR A 248 -28.42 13.47 -0.25
C TYR A 248 -27.41 14.38 -0.93
N GLY A 249 -26.15 13.98 -1.04
CA GLY A 249 -25.08 14.80 -1.58
C GLY A 249 -24.97 14.71 -3.10
N ASP A 250 -24.44 15.76 -3.69
CA ASP A 250 -24.05 15.75 -5.10
C ASP A 250 -22.70 15.06 -5.33
N LYS A 251 -22.31 14.96 -6.60
CA LYS A 251 -21.02 14.37 -7.00
C LYS A 251 -19.81 15.16 -6.47
N GLY A 252 -19.95 16.47 -6.30
CA GLY A 252 -18.88 17.34 -5.81
C GLY A 252 -18.51 17.02 -4.37
N TRP A 253 -19.51 16.82 -3.51
CA TRP A 253 -19.31 16.38 -2.13
C TRP A 253 -18.63 15.00 -2.06
N MET A 254 -19.01 14.06 -2.93
CA MET A 254 -18.35 12.75 -2.99
C MET A 254 -16.87 12.89 -3.40
N ILE A 255 -16.58 13.72 -4.41
CA ILE A 255 -15.22 14.02 -4.87
C ILE A 255 -14.38 14.67 -3.75
N MET A 256 -14.98 15.56 -2.96
CA MET A 256 -14.33 16.18 -1.81
C MET A 256 -14.02 15.15 -0.72
N LEU A 257 -14.97 14.31 -0.33
CA LEU A 257 -14.77 13.28 0.69
C LEU A 257 -13.71 12.26 0.28
N ILE A 258 -13.71 11.83 -0.99
CA ILE A 258 -12.70 10.88 -1.48
C ILE A 258 -11.30 11.52 -1.56
N SER A 259 -11.22 12.82 -1.83
CA SER A 259 -9.97 13.58 -1.77
C SER A 259 -9.40 13.60 -0.35
N ILE A 260 -10.24 13.91 0.65
CA ILE A 260 -9.86 13.88 2.08
C ILE A 260 -9.45 12.46 2.49
N LEU A 261 -10.18 11.44 2.05
CA LEU A 261 -9.86 10.05 2.35
C LEU A 261 -8.47 9.68 1.82
N GLY A 262 -8.20 9.94 0.53
CA GLY A 262 -6.90 9.66 -0.09
C GLY A 262 -5.76 10.42 0.58
N LEU A 263 -5.92 11.74 0.75
CA LEU A 263 -4.90 12.61 1.35
C LEU A 263 -4.52 12.15 2.76
N SER A 264 -5.53 11.88 3.60
CA SER A 264 -5.30 11.43 4.97
C SER A 264 -4.70 10.02 5.04
N THR A 265 -5.08 9.10 4.14
CA THR A 265 -4.46 7.75 4.07
C THR A 265 -2.96 7.86 3.80
N GLY A 266 -2.58 8.54 2.73
CA GLY A 266 -1.19 8.66 2.32
C GLY A 266 -0.34 9.37 3.37
N HIS A 267 -0.84 10.48 3.89
CA HIS A 267 -0.15 11.30 4.87
C HIS A 267 0.15 10.56 6.18
N LEU A 268 -0.89 9.95 6.79
CA LEU A 268 -0.74 9.28 8.08
C LEU A 268 0.10 8.01 7.98
N THR A 269 -0.05 7.26 6.88
CA THR A 269 0.75 6.04 6.64
C THR A 269 2.23 6.35 6.60
N VAL A 270 2.64 7.36 5.83
CA VAL A 270 4.06 7.76 5.73
C VAL A 270 4.56 8.36 7.04
N CYS A 271 3.75 9.16 7.74
CA CYS A 271 4.15 9.69 9.06
C CYS A 271 4.46 8.57 10.05
N ILE A 272 3.61 7.54 10.13
CA ILE A 272 3.82 6.42 11.05
C ILE A 272 5.05 5.61 10.65
N LEU A 273 5.17 5.19 9.39
CA LEU A 273 6.25 4.31 8.95
C LEU A 273 7.63 4.97 8.94
N THR A 274 7.69 6.29 8.83
CA THR A 274 8.96 7.04 8.90
C THR A 274 9.37 7.38 10.33
N VAL A 275 8.43 7.38 11.28
CA VAL A 275 8.68 7.70 12.70
C VAL A 275 8.92 6.44 13.53
N ALA A 276 8.12 5.39 13.35
CA ALA A 276 8.16 4.22 14.22
C ALA A 276 9.53 3.48 14.26
N PRO A 277 10.28 3.31 13.16
CA PRO A 277 11.60 2.66 13.20
C PRO A 277 12.72 3.52 13.81
N LYS A 278 12.48 4.79 14.16
CA LYS A 278 13.52 5.66 14.71
C LYS A 278 13.86 5.27 16.14
N GLY A 279 15.16 5.18 16.43
CA GLY A 279 15.67 4.86 17.78
C GLY A 279 15.92 3.37 18.04
N TYR A 280 15.56 2.48 17.11
CA TYR A 280 15.82 1.05 17.20
C TYR A 280 17.12 0.63 16.49
N MET A 281 17.65 -0.55 16.83
CA MET A 281 18.79 -1.16 16.12
C MET A 281 18.34 -1.77 14.79
N GLY A 282 19.24 -2.00 13.83
CA GLY A 282 18.94 -2.56 12.51
C GLY A 282 18.02 -3.77 12.56
N PRO A 283 18.39 -4.89 13.20
CA PRO A 283 17.53 -6.07 13.28
C PRO A 283 16.12 -5.78 13.83
N GLU A 284 16.01 -4.86 14.79
CA GLU A 284 14.74 -4.44 15.40
C GLU A 284 13.91 -3.58 14.44
N LYS A 285 14.54 -2.65 13.71
CA LYS A 285 13.88 -1.85 12.67
C LYS A 285 13.29 -2.72 11.57
N ASN A 286 14.03 -3.74 11.12
CA ASN A 286 13.53 -4.69 10.12
C ASN A 286 12.34 -5.50 10.66
N ALA A 287 12.44 -6.00 11.89
CA ALA A 287 11.33 -6.70 12.55
C ALA A 287 10.09 -5.80 12.71
N LEU A 288 10.28 -4.54 13.12
CA LEU A 288 9.22 -3.57 13.31
C LEU A 288 8.56 -3.18 11.98
N GLY A 289 9.34 -2.94 10.92
CA GLY A 289 8.83 -2.65 9.59
C GLY A 289 7.91 -3.78 9.08
N ASN A 290 8.36 -5.03 9.16
CA ASN A 290 7.56 -6.21 8.81
C ASN A 290 6.27 -6.32 9.65
N LEU A 291 6.38 -6.04 10.95
CA LEU A 291 5.24 -6.08 11.86
C LEU A 291 4.20 -5.02 11.47
N LEU A 292 4.62 -3.78 11.22
CA LEU A 292 3.71 -2.69 10.83
C LEU A 292 3.01 -3.00 9.50
N VAL A 293 3.69 -3.63 8.54
CA VAL A 293 3.06 -4.10 7.29
C VAL A 293 2.00 -5.18 7.54
N THR A 294 2.24 -6.06 8.51
CA THR A 294 1.24 -7.07 8.89
C THR A 294 -0.05 -6.42 9.40
N PHE A 295 0.04 -5.33 10.17
CA PHE A 295 -1.14 -4.55 10.60
C PHE A 295 -1.81 -3.80 9.45
N ILE A 296 -1.04 -3.28 8.47
CA ILE A 296 -1.59 -2.71 7.23
C ILE A 296 -2.41 -3.77 6.47
N LEU A 297 -1.87 -4.97 6.29
CA LEU A 297 -2.52 -6.06 5.55
C LEU A 297 -3.73 -6.62 6.31
N GLY A 298 -3.62 -6.79 7.62
CA GLY A 298 -4.75 -7.19 8.47
C GLY A 298 -5.88 -6.16 8.40
N GLY A 299 -5.54 -4.87 8.48
CA GLY A 299 -6.52 -3.79 8.35
C GLY A 299 -7.13 -3.74 6.96
N ALA A 300 -6.35 -4.01 5.92
CA ALA A 300 -6.83 -4.10 4.55
C ALA A 300 -7.85 -5.25 4.38
N LEU A 301 -7.53 -6.45 4.86
CA LEU A 301 -8.43 -7.61 4.82
C LEU A 301 -9.74 -7.30 5.55
N THR A 302 -9.65 -6.82 6.79
CA THR A 302 -10.83 -6.45 7.58
C THR A 302 -11.64 -5.34 6.93
N GLY A 303 -10.98 -4.31 6.37
CA GLY A 303 -11.64 -3.22 5.66
C GLY A 303 -12.43 -3.71 4.45
N ILE A 304 -11.82 -4.54 3.60
CA ILE A 304 -12.49 -5.15 2.44
C ILE A 304 -13.71 -5.97 2.88
N SER A 305 -13.59 -6.77 3.95
CA SER A 305 -14.71 -7.53 4.52
C SER A 305 -15.83 -6.62 5.02
N LEU A 306 -15.51 -5.53 5.71
CA LEU A 306 -16.50 -4.55 6.16
C LEU A 306 -17.11 -3.75 5.00
N GLY A 307 -16.43 -3.65 3.87
CA GLY A 307 -16.96 -3.04 2.64
C GLY A 307 -18.27 -3.65 2.16
N TRP A 308 -18.48 -4.95 2.43
CA TRP A 308 -19.73 -5.64 2.10
C TRP A 308 -20.93 -5.15 2.93
N LEU A 309 -20.71 -4.54 4.10
CA LEU A 309 -21.80 -3.99 4.92
C LEU A 309 -22.53 -2.84 4.21
N TRP A 310 -21.87 -2.14 3.29
CA TRP A 310 -22.50 -1.11 2.45
C TRP A 310 -23.54 -1.68 1.47
N LEU A 311 -23.49 -2.98 1.19
CA LEU A 311 -24.41 -3.68 0.29
C LEU A 311 -25.64 -4.20 1.02
N VAL A 312 -25.54 -4.42 2.33
CA VAL A 312 -26.62 -4.96 3.15
C VAL A 312 -27.80 -3.97 3.16
N GLY A 313 -28.93 -4.37 2.57
CA GLY A 313 -30.16 -3.58 2.51
C GLY A 313 -30.43 -2.87 1.17
N LYS A 314 -29.55 -2.97 0.17
CA LYS A 314 -29.89 -2.60 -1.22
C LYS A 314 -30.69 -3.72 -1.88
N LYS A 315 -31.89 -3.41 -2.37
CA LYS A 315 -32.79 -4.39 -3.01
C LYS A 315 -32.34 -4.84 -4.42
N ASP A 316 -31.44 -4.08 -5.05
CA ASP A 316 -30.98 -4.30 -6.44
C ASP A 316 -29.47 -4.60 -6.54
N ALA A 317 -28.80 -4.91 -5.43
CA ALA A 317 -27.41 -5.34 -5.48
C ALA A 317 -27.37 -6.86 -5.69
N PHE A 318 -27.32 -7.28 -6.96
CA PHE A 318 -26.69 -8.49 -7.53
C PHE A 318 -27.24 -8.75 -8.94
#